data_AF-A2BM07-F1
#
_entry.id   AF-A2BM07-F1
#
_cell.length_a   1.000
_cell.length_b   1.000
_cell.length_c   1.000
_cell.angle_alpha   90.00
_cell.angle_beta   90.00
_cell.angle_gamma   90.00
#
_symmetry.space_group_name_H-M   'P 1'
#
loop_
_entity.id
_entity.type
_entity.pdbx_description
1 polymer ?
#
loop_
_entity_poly.entity_id
_entity_poly.type
_entity_poly.pdbx_seq_one_letter_code
_entity_poly.pdbx_strand_id
1 'polypeptide(L)'
;MSIELNVLYEDEELVVMKAPTDEELIELVYKFIRNKGRPVTWKELREAFSGIAGEDRLRKALSKLRQRGDIVELRGGRYATPDMPGVMEELEERRRKRMLREALSLEWSMYGSSRRRLAYTTTV
;
A
#
# COMPACT_ATOMS: atom_id res chain seq x y z
N MET A 1 -1.69 -46.06 38.21
CA MET A 1 -0.47 -46.12 37.37
C MET A 1 -0.86 -45.65 36.00
N SER A 2 -0.35 -44.49 35.59
CA SER A 2 -0.58 -43.91 34.27
C SER A 2 0.46 -44.49 33.31
N ILE A 3 0.03 -44.98 32.15
CA ILE A 3 0.92 -45.52 31.12
C ILE A 3 1.54 -44.33 30.39
N GLU A 4 2.86 -44.16 30.51
CA GLU A 4 3.64 -43.23 29.67
C GLU A 4 3.99 -43.96 28.36
N LEU A 5 3.49 -43.44 27.24
CA LEU A 5 3.81 -43.94 25.91
C LEU A 5 5.09 -43.28 25.41
N ASN A 6 6.01 -44.09 24.88
CA ASN A 6 7.26 -43.65 24.27
C ASN A 6 7.00 -43.48 22.76
N VAL A 7 6.88 -42.24 22.29
CA VAL A 7 6.66 -41.92 20.86
C VAL A 7 7.93 -42.23 20.09
N LEU A 8 7.88 -43.24 19.22
CA LEU A 8 9.07 -43.75 18.51
C LEU A 8 9.36 -43.00 17.20
N TYR A 9 8.35 -42.44 16.53
CA TYR A 9 8.49 -41.54 15.38
C TYR A 9 7.13 -40.91 15.06
N GLU A 10 7.10 -39.61 14.80
CA GLU A 10 5.93 -38.86 14.34
C GLU A 10 6.36 -38.19 13.03
N ASP A 11 5.71 -38.57 11.92
CA ASP A 11 6.00 -38.02 10.59
C ASP A 11 4.94 -36.98 10.25
N GLU A 12 5.34 -35.71 10.18
CA GLU A 12 4.46 -34.64 9.70
C GLU A 12 4.30 -34.80 8.19
N GLU A 13 3.06 -35.06 7.74
CA GLU A 13 2.72 -35.23 6.32
C GLU A 13 2.99 -33.92 5.54
N LEU A 14 4.17 -33.83 4.91
CA LEU A 14 4.60 -32.66 4.13
C LEU A 14 3.83 -32.56 2.81
N VAL A 15 2.90 -31.60 2.71
CA VAL A 15 2.20 -31.31 1.45
C VAL A 15 2.99 -30.29 0.63
N VAL A 16 3.62 -30.73 -0.45
CA VAL A 16 4.30 -29.86 -1.41
C VAL A 16 3.31 -29.34 -2.44
N MET A 17 3.11 -28.03 -2.46
CA MET A 17 2.31 -27.35 -3.48
C MET A 17 3.19 -26.58 -4.45
N LYS A 18 2.79 -26.51 -5.72
CA LYS A 18 3.43 -25.64 -6.71
C LYS A 18 3.20 -24.19 -6.30
N ALA A 19 4.26 -23.38 -6.30
CA ALA A 19 4.13 -21.94 -6.10
C ALA A 19 3.28 -21.29 -7.21
N PRO A 20 2.49 -20.26 -6.89
CA PRO A 20 1.66 -19.59 -7.88
C PRO A 20 2.53 -18.89 -8.94
N THR A 21 2.02 -18.83 -10.17
CA THR A 21 2.49 -17.95 -11.24
C THR A 21 2.28 -16.48 -10.89
N ASP A 22 2.85 -15.55 -11.66
CA ASP A 22 2.71 -14.12 -11.39
C ASP A 22 1.24 -13.66 -11.56
N GLU A 23 0.54 -14.16 -12.58
CA GLU A 23 -0.87 -13.89 -12.79
C GLU A 23 -1.75 -14.45 -11.66
N GLU A 24 -1.49 -15.68 -11.20
CA GLU A 24 -2.22 -16.27 -10.07
C GLU A 24 -1.97 -15.50 -8.78
N LEU A 25 -0.73 -15.06 -8.54
CA LEU A 25 -0.39 -14.26 -7.37
C LEU A 25 -1.16 -12.92 -7.37
N ILE A 26 -1.27 -12.25 -8.53
CA ILE A 26 -2.05 -11.01 -8.68
C ILE A 26 -3.50 -11.23 -8.23
N GLU A 27 -4.14 -12.29 -8.71
CA GLU A 27 -5.51 -12.64 -8.37
C GLU A 27 -5.68 -12.98 -6.88
N LEU A 28 -4.74 -13.75 -6.32
CA LEU A 28 -4.75 -14.10 -4.90
C LEU A 28 -4.61 -12.85 -4.01
N VAL A 29 -3.72 -11.93 -4.36
CA VAL A 29 -3.51 -10.68 -3.62
C VAL A 29 -4.77 -9.81 -3.69
N TYR A 30 -5.38 -9.67 -4.87
CA TYR A 30 -6.63 -8.92 -5.00
C TYR A 30 -7.75 -9.52 -4.15
N LYS A 31 -7.97 -10.84 -4.24
CA LYS A 31 -8.98 -11.55 -3.45
C LYS A 31 -8.71 -11.39 -1.95
N PHE A 32 -7.46 -11.48 -1.51
CA PHE A 32 -7.10 -11.28 -0.11
C PHE A 32 -7.48 -9.89 0.38
N ILE A 33 -7.10 -8.84 -0.35
CA ILE A 33 -7.43 -7.45 -0.01
C ILE A 33 -8.95 -7.28 0.04
N ARG A 34 -9.66 -7.72 -1.01
CA ARG A 34 -11.12 -7.59 -1.12
C ARG A 34 -11.85 -8.33 0.00
N ASN A 35 -11.47 -9.56 0.29
CA ASN A 35 -12.11 -10.39 1.32
C ASN A 35 -11.89 -9.87 2.74
N LYS A 36 -10.83 -9.08 2.98
CA LYS A 36 -10.65 -8.41 4.27
C LYS A 36 -11.70 -7.34 4.54
N GLY A 37 -12.32 -6.75 3.51
CA GLY A 37 -13.35 -5.73 3.64
C GLY A 37 -12.87 -4.41 4.28
N ARG A 38 -11.57 -4.28 4.54
CA ARG A 38 -10.92 -3.10 5.12
C ARG A 38 -9.55 -2.88 4.49
N PRO A 39 -8.99 -1.67 4.56
CA PRO A 39 -7.61 -1.44 4.17
C PRO A 39 -6.64 -2.36 4.91
N VAL A 40 -5.70 -2.94 4.18
CA VAL A 40 -4.67 -3.85 4.70
C VAL A 40 -3.29 -3.20 4.61
N THR A 41 -2.45 -3.45 5.60
CA THR A 41 -1.09 -2.92 5.63
C THR A 41 -0.13 -3.77 4.79
N TRP A 42 1.00 -3.18 4.38
CA TRP A 42 2.11 -3.93 3.79
C TRP A 42 2.59 -5.08 4.69
N LYS A 43 2.57 -4.90 6.01
CA LYS A 43 2.95 -5.94 6.97
C LYS A 43 2.01 -7.15 6.90
N GLU A 44 0.70 -6.92 6.94
CA GLU A 44 -0.31 -7.99 6.84
C GLU A 44 -0.20 -8.75 5.51
N LEU A 45 0.06 -8.05 4.40
CA LEU A 45 0.29 -8.68 3.10
C LEU A 45 1.54 -9.56 3.11
N ARG A 46 2.66 -9.10 3.69
CA ARG A 46 3.88 -9.92 3.79
C ARG A 46 3.66 -11.15 4.65
N GLU A 47 2.96 -11.02 5.76
CA GLU A 47 2.66 -12.14 6.66
C GLU A 47 1.77 -13.17 5.97
N ALA A 48 0.70 -12.73 5.28
CA ALA A 48 -0.25 -13.62 4.62
C ALA A 48 0.34 -14.35 3.39
N PHE A 49 1.32 -13.76 2.72
CA PHE A 49 1.95 -14.34 1.52
C PHE A 49 3.35 -14.89 1.78
N SER A 50 3.79 -14.91 3.04
CA SER A 50 5.04 -15.55 3.44
C SER A 50 5.01 -17.04 3.08
N GLY A 51 6.06 -17.55 2.43
CA GLY A 51 6.12 -18.92 1.93
C GLY A 51 5.35 -19.17 0.62
N ILE A 52 4.48 -18.26 0.17
CA ILE A 52 3.77 -18.34 -1.12
C ILE A 52 4.55 -17.58 -2.20
N ALA A 53 5.00 -16.37 -1.89
CA ALA A 53 5.73 -15.51 -2.80
C ALA A 53 6.74 -14.61 -2.08
N GLY A 54 7.86 -14.32 -2.75
CA GLY A 54 8.82 -13.33 -2.26
C GLY A 54 8.27 -11.90 -2.33
N GLU A 55 8.84 -11.01 -1.50
CA GLU A 55 8.39 -9.62 -1.41
C GLU A 55 8.41 -8.87 -2.75
N ASP A 56 9.41 -9.12 -3.59
CA ASP A 56 9.54 -8.47 -4.91
C ASP A 56 8.35 -8.81 -5.82
N ARG A 57 7.95 -10.09 -5.85
CA ARG A 57 6.78 -10.54 -6.61
C ARG A 57 5.50 -9.92 -6.06
N LEU A 58 5.38 -9.83 -4.73
CA LEU A 58 4.25 -9.17 -4.08
C LEU A 58 4.16 -7.67 -4.42
N ARG A 59 5.31 -6.96 -4.46
CA ARG A 59 5.37 -5.55 -4.90
C ARG A 59 4.97 -5.40 -6.37
N LYS A 60 5.44 -6.30 -7.25
CA LYS A 60 5.04 -6.32 -8.67
C LYS A 60 3.55 -6.54 -8.82
N ALA A 61 2.98 -7.48 -8.08
CA ALA A 61 1.54 -7.75 -8.09
C ALA A 61 0.72 -6.53 -7.65
N LEU A 62 1.08 -5.90 -6.52
CA LEU A 62 0.43 -4.67 -6.05
C LEU A 62 0.55 -3.53 -7.07
N SER A 63 1.71 -3.38 -7.70
CA SER A 63 1.92 -2.37 -8.74
C SER A 63 0.99 -2.59 -9.93
N LYS A 64 0.82 -3.85 -10.38
CA LYS A 64 -0.08 -4.22 -11.46
C LYS A 64 -1.55 -3.95 -11.10
N LEU A 65 -1.99 -4.36 -9.91
CA LEU A 65 -3.35 -4.08 -9.43
C LEU A 65 -3.64 -2.58 -9.34
N ARG A 66 -2.67 -1.79 -8.86
CA ARG A 66 -2.80 -0.33 -8.77
C ARG A 66 -2.86 0.32 -10.16
N GLN A 67 -2.08 -0.17 -11.12
CA GLN A 67 -2.12 0.32 -12.51
C GLN A 67 -3.47 0.03 -13.18
N ARG A 68 -4.09 -1.12 -12.88
CA ARG A 68 -5.43 -1.47 -13.37
C ARG A 68 -6.56 -0.68 -12.70
N GLY A 69 -6.29 -0.10 -11.53
CA GLY A 69 -7.29 0.59 -10.71
C GLY A 69 -8.09 -0.34 -9.79
N ASP A 70 -7.72 -1.63 -9.72
CA ASP A 70 -8.38 -2.63 -8.88
C ASP A 70 -8.15 -2.35 -7.38
N ILE A 71 -7.01 -1.74 -7.06
CA ILE A 71 -6.66 -1.31 -5.71
C ILE A 71 -6.09 0.11 -5.71
N VAL A 72 -6.14 0.73 -4.54
CA VAL A 72 -5.53 2.03 -4.25
C VAL A 72 -4.59 1.92 -3.06
N GLU A 73 -3.59 2.79 -3.04
CA GLU A 73 -2.69 2.96 -1.90
C GLU A 73 -3.12 4.18 -1.08
N LEU A 74 -3.49 3.92 0.16
CA LEU A 74 -3.90 4.89 1.17
C LEU A 74 -2.70 5.40 1.98
N ARG A 75 -2.95 6.34 2.89
CA ARG A 75 -1.93 6.80 3.83
C ARG A 75 -1.40 5.65 4.70
N GLY A 76 -0.11 5.73 5.02
CA GLY A 76 0.56 4.75 5.86
C GLY A 76 0.89 3.44 5.15
N GLY A 77 0.89 3.41 3.80
CA GLY A 77 1.22 2.19 3.03
C GLY A 77 0.16 1.10 3.17
N ARG A 78 -1.11 1.51 3.30
CA ARG A 78 -2.27 0.62 3.33
C ARG A 78 -2.84 0.47 1.93
N TYR A 79 -3.36 -0.70 1.61
CA TYR A 79 -3.97 -1.03 0.33
C TYR A 79 -5.43 -1.38 0.53
N ALA A 80 -6.29 -0.90 -0.36
CA ALA A 80 -7.73 -1.14 -0.30
C ALA A 80 -8.30 -1.21 -1.72
N THR A 81 -9.46 -1.84 -1.88
CA THR A 81 -10.23 -1.69 -3.12
C THR A 81 -11.02 -0.36 -3.08
N PRO A 82 -11.26 0.29 -4.24
CA PRO A 82 -11.93 1.60 -4.27
C PRO A 82 -13.34 1.63 -3.68
N ASP A 83 -14.03 0.49 -3.69
CA ASP A 83 -15.40 0.30 -3.21
C ASP A 83 -15.51 0.17 -1.68
N MET A 84 -14.38 0.05 -0.96
CA MET A 84 -14.42 -0.05 0.50
C MET A 84 -14.87 1.27 1.17
N PRO A 85 -15.61 1.19 2.29
CA PRO A 85 -16.05 2.38 3.04
C PRO A 85 -14.89 3.29 3.44
N GLY A 86 -15.06 4.60 3.27
CA GLY A 86 -14.08 5.63 3.64
C GLY A 86 -12.87 5.79 2.70
N VAL A 87 -12.68 4.87 1.74
CA VAL A 87 -11.56 4.93 0.79
C VAL A 87 -11.67 6.15 -0.12
N MET A 88 -12.83 6.35 -0.74
CA MET A 88 -13.05 7.48 -1.65
C MET A 88 -12.90 8.82 -0.95
N GLU A 89 -13.43 8.96 0.27
CA GLU A 89 -13.30 10.16 1.08
C GLU A 89 -11.82 10.49 1.38
N GLU A 90 -11.01 9.50 1.78
CA GLU A 90 -9.58 9.71 2.02
C GLU A 90 -8.84 10.15 0.74
N LEU A 91 -9.17 9.55 -0.41
CA LEU A 91 -8.57 9.91 -1.69
C LEU A 91 -8.94 11.34 -2.12
N GLU A 92 -10.19 11.74 -1.94
CA GLU A 92 -10.66 13.09 -2.21
C GLU A 92 -10.01 14.12 -1.30
N GLU A 93 -9.90 13.83 0.01
CA GLU A 93 -9.23 14.70 0.97
C GLU A 93 -7.76 14.93 0.57
N ARG A 94 -7.07 13.86 0.15
CA ARG A 94 -5.69 13.94 -0.37
C ARG A 94 -5.60 14.80 -1.63
N ARG A 95 -6.54 14.64 -2.57
CA ARG A 95 -6.59 15.44 -3.80
C ARG A 95 -6.82 16.92 -3.48
N ARG A 96 -7.79 17.21 -2.60
CA ARG A 96 -8.13 18.57 -2.14
C ARG A 96 -6.93 19.25 -1.47
N LYS A 97 -6.26 18.56 -0.53
CA LYS A 97 -5.06 19.07 0.15
C LYS A 97 -3.90 19.33 -0.82
N ARG A 98 -3.73 18.50 -1.86
CA ARG A 98 -2.72 18.73 -2.89
C ARG A 98 -3.02 19.99 -3.70
N MET A 99 -4.25 20.12 -4.20
CA MET A 99 -4.67 21.29 -4.98
C MET A 99 -4.54 22.59 -4.19
N LEU A 100 -4.92 22.59 -2.91
CA LEU A 100 -4.74 23.76 -2.04
C LEU A 100 -3.27 24.16 -1.89
N ARG A 101 -2.37 23.18 -1.72
CA ARG A 101 -0.92 23.44 -1.65
C ARG A 101 -0.37 24.00 -2.96
N GLU A 102 -0.80 23.45 -4.10
CA GLU A 102 -0.39 23.92 -5.42
C GLU A 102 -0.90 25.35 -5.67
N ALA A 103 -2.15 25.64 -5.33
CA ALA A 103 -2.74 26.98 -5.45
C ALA A 103 -1.99 28.01 -4.59
N LEU A 104 -1.73 27.69 -3.32
CA LEU A 104 -0.93 28.55 -2.44
C LEU A 104 0.49 28.74 -3.00
N SER A 105 1.14 27.69 -3.50
CA SER A 105 2.48 27.79 -4.10
C SER A 105 2.50 28.74 -5.30
N LEU A 106 1.48 28.70 -6.16
CA LEU A 106 1.34 29.61 -7.29
C LEU A 106 1.12 31.04 -6.81
N GLU A 107 0.28 31.25 -5.79
CA GLU A 107 0.06 32.54 -5.16
C GLU A 107 1.37 33.14 -4.62
N TRP A 108 2.15 32.37 -3.86
CA TRP A 108 3.47 32.78 -3.38
C TRP A 108 4.44 33.12 -4.52
N SER A 109 4.42 32.38 -5.63
CA SER A 109 5.24 32.69 -6.81
C SER A 109 4.82 33.99 -7.50
N MET A 110 3.51 34.24 -7.62
CA MET A 110 2.97 35.44 -8.28
C MET A 110 3.19 36.71 -7.44
N TYR A 111 2.98 36.66 -6.13
CA TYR A 111 3.11 37.83 -5.26
C TYR A 111 4.51 38.02 -4.65
N GLY A 112 5.32 36.96 -4.55
CA GLY A 112 6.69 37.01 -3.98
C GLY A 112 7.74 37.63 -4.89
N SER A 113 7.46 37.80 -6.18
CA SER A 113 8.38 38.41 -7.16
C SER A 113 8.47 39.94 -7.04
N SER A 114 7.50 40.59 -6.40
CA SER A 114 7.43 42.06 -6.28
C SER A 114 8.13 42.65 -5.06
N ARG A 115 8.61 41.84 -4.10
CA ARG A 115 9.25 42.33 -2.87
C ARG A 115 10.79 42.33 -2.87
N ARG A 116 11.45 41.87 -3.93
CA ARG A 116 12.92 41.79 -4.01
C ARG A 116 13.63 42.98 -4.68
N ARG A 117 12.90 44.03 -5.10
CA ARG A 117 13.46 45.18 -5.84
C ARG A 117 13.64 46.50 -5.05
N LEU A 118 13.36 46.52 -3.75
CA LEU A 118 13.38 47.75 -2.94
C LEU A 118 14.49 47.80 -1.85
N ALA A 119 15.47 46.89 -1.89
CA ALA A 119 16.47 46.77 -0.81
C ALA A 119 17.87 47.33 -1.16
N TYR A 120 18.04 48.12 -2.22
CA TYR A 120 19.37 48.62 -2.63
C TYR A 120 19.42 50.12 -3.01
N THR A 121 18.55 50.94 -2.43
CA THR A 121 18.62 52.42 -2.58
C THR A 121 18.50 53.13 -1.25
N THR A 122 19.47 52.91 -0.34
CA THR A 122 19.84 53.89 0.68
C THR A 122 21.33 53.73 0.99
N THR A 123 22.17 54.37 0.18
CA THR A 123 23.53 54.76 0.58
C THR A 123 23.74 56.18 0.10
N VAL A 124 23.57 57.15 1.00
CA VAL A 124 24.17 58.49 0.94
C VAL A 124 24.61 58.83 2.34
#